data_AF-A0A8C1MGM9-F1
#
_entry.id   AF-A0A8C1MGM9-F1
#
_cell.length_a   1.000
_cell.length_b   1.000
_cell.length_c   1.000
_cell.angle_alpha   90.00
_cell.angle_beta   90.00
_cell.angle_gamma   90.00
#
_symmetry.space_group_name_H-M   'P 1'
#
loop_
_entity.id
_entity.type
_entity.pdbx_description
1 polymer ?
#
loop_
_entity_poly.entity_id
_entity_poly.type
_entity_poly.pdbx_seq_one_letter_code
_entity_poly.pdbx_strand_id
1 'polypeptide(L)'
;MMDDDLIQWRFGSENTLIAKIDVMAGSISVYDDVLDERFRDRLKLDHQTGSLIITDTRTEHTGLYQLQINSVIKNFSLTVYARLPVPVISSNSSQCSSSSSSSSSSYCSLVCSVVNVGHVTLSWYTGNSLLSSISVSDLSISLSQPLEVEYQDKNSLIGGTSMNCSMKLYTVCQHY
;
A
#
# COMPACT_ATOMS: atom_id res chain seq x y z
N MET A 1 21.59 -0.14 24.76
CA MET A 1 20.95 -0.89 25.84
C MET A 1 21.85 -0.78 27.05
N MET A 2 21.29 -0.38 28.19
CA MET A 2 21.94 -0.43 29.50
C MET A 2 21.71 -1.80 30.13
N ASP A 3 22.56 -2.19 31.08
CA ASP A 3 22.52 -3.52 31.71
C ASP A 3 21.24 -3.77 32.54
N ASP A 4 20.49 -2.72 32.86
CA ASP A 4 19.22 -2.75 33.59
C ASP A 4 18.00 -2.44 32.72
N ASP A 5 18.15 -2.35 31.39
CA ASP A 5 17.04 -2.03 30.49
C ASP A 5 15.97 -3.14 30.46
N LEU A 6 14.73 -2.72 30.67
CA LEU A 6 13.53 -3.49 30.44
C LEU A 6 12.84 -2.95 29.19
N ILE A 7 12.87 -3.74 28.11
CA ILE A 7 12.23 -3.39 26.84
C ILE A 7 10.93 -4.18 26.69
N GLN A 8 9.83 -3.48 26.44
CA GLN A 8 8.52 -4.07 26.20
C GLN A 8 7.92 -3.52 24.91
N TRP A 9 7.41 -4.42 24.08
CA TRP A 9 6.61 -4.10 22.92
C TRP A 9 5.17 -4.48 23.17
N ARG A 10 4.26 -3.53 22.94
CA ARG A 10 2.82 -3.66 23.14
C ARG A 10 2.08 -3.30 21.86
N PHE A 11 0.92 -3.91 21.64
CA PHE A 11 0.12 -3.71 20.44
C PHE A 11 -1.34 -3.37 20.76
N GLY A 12 -1.89 -2.47 19.96
CA GLY A 12 -3.31 -2.12 19.95
C GLY A 12 -3.73 -1.22 21.11
N SER A 13 -5.02 -0.90 21.16
CA SER A 13 -5.63 -0.06 22.21
C SER A 13 -5.61 -0.73 23.59
N GLU A 14 -5.57 -2.06 23.63
CA GLU A 14 -5.51 -2.85 24.86
C GLU A 14 -4.10 -2.93 25.45
N ASN A 15 -3.08 -2.40 24.75
CA ASN A 15 -1.68 -2.43 25.17
C ASN A 15 -1.16 -3.85 25.49
N THR A 16 -1.65 -4.83 24.72
CA THR A 16 -1.30 -6.25 24.86
C THR A 16 0.19 -6.44 24.64
N LEU A 17 0.88 -7.05 25.61
CA LEU A 17 2.31 -7.32 25.52
C LEU A 17 2.56 -8.42 24.48
N ILE A 18 3.35 -8.09 23.46
CA ILE A 18 3.68 -9.01 22.36
C ILE A 18 5.14 -9.47 22.41
N ALA A 19 6.02 -8.68 23.04
CA ALA A 19 7.42 -9.06 23.21
C ALA A 19 8.06 -8.32 24.40
N LYS A 20 9.05 -8.97 25.05
CA LYS A 20 9.79 -8.45 26.20
C LYS A 20 11.26 -8.84 26.12
N ILE A 21 12.15 -7.92 26.44
CA ILE A 21 13.56 -8.17 26.76
C ILE A 21 13.82 -7.64 28.16
N ASP A 22 14.43 -8.48 29.00
CA ASP A 22 14.87 -8.15 30.34
C ASP A 22 16.38 -8.35 30.38
N VAL A 23 17.15 -7.27 30.25
CA VAL A 23 18.62 -7.35 30.14
C VAL A 23 19.23 -7.87 31.43
N MET A 24 18.70 -7.42 32.57
CA MET A 24 19.15 -7.85 33.90
C MET A 24 18.95 -9.35 34.12
N ALA A 25 17.80 -9.89 33.69
CA ALA A 25 17.53 -11.33 33.76
C ALA A 25 18.15 -12.12 32.58
N GLY A 26 18.75 -11.44 31.60
CA GLY A 26 19.25 -12.05 30.37
C GLY A 26 18.19 -12.82 29.58
N SER A 27 16.92 -12.42 29.71
CA SER A 27 15.78 -13.20 29.23
C SER A 27 14.98 -12.46 28.16
N ILE A 28 14.46 -13.24 27.21
CA ILE A 28 13.73 -12.72 26.05
C ILE A 28 12.47 -13.56 25.89
N SER A 29 11.35 -12.88 25.80
CA SER A 29 10.03 -13.51 25.72
C SER A 29 9.27 -12.90 24.56
N VAL A 30 8.69 -13.77 23.74
CA VAL A 30 7.80 -13.41 22.64
C VAL A 30 6.46 -14.05 22.94
N TYR A 31 5.40 -13.28 22.82
CA TYR A 31 4.02 -13.70 23.04
C TYR A 31 3.31 -13.58 21.69
N ASP A 32 3.46 -14.59 20.84
CA ASP A 32 2.95 -14.58 19.46
C ASP A 32 1.63 -15.34 19.30
N ASP A 33 1.23 -16.09 20.31
CA ASP A 33 -0.05 -16.79 20.46
C ASP A 33 -1.21 -15.87 20.92
N VAL A 34 -0.88 -14.67 21.41
CA VAL A 34 -1.87 -13.65 21.80
C VAL A 34 -2.59 -13.05 20.58
N LEU A 35 -3.69 -12.33 20.83
CA LEU A 35 -4.46 -11.60 19.81
C LEU A 35 -4.92 -12.53 18.68
N ASP A 36 -5.56 -13.65 19.04
CA ASP A 36 -6.06 -14.68 18.12
C ASP A 36 -4.95 -15.29 17.24
N GLU A 37 -3.75 -15.51 17.80
CA GLU A 37 -2.58 -16.02 17.08
C GLU A 37 -2.15 -15.16 15.87
N ARG A 38 -2.57 -13.89 15.79
CA ARG A 38 -2.28 -12.98 14.67
C ARG A 38 -0.78 -12.86 14.37
N PHE A 39 0.04 -12.98 15.41
CA PHE A 39 1.47 -12.78 15.36
C PHE A 39 2.27 -14.09 15.34
N ARG A 40 1.59 -15.23 15.34
CA ARG A 40 2.18 -16.55 15.48
C ARG A 40 3.29 -16.80 14.46
N ASP A 41 4.45 -17.21 14.97
CA ASP A 41 5.68 -17.48 14.21
C ASP A 41 6.25 -16.28 13.43
N ARG A 42 5.72 -15.06 13.63
CA ARG A 42 6.10 -13.86 12.84
C ARG A 42 6.96 -12.87 13.60
N LEU A 43 6.89 -12.85 14.95
CA LEU A 43 7.61 -11.90 15.78
C LEU A 43 9.03 -12.37 16.08
N LYS A 44 9.98 -11.45 15.92
CA LYS A 44 11.38 -11.62 16.33
C LYS A 44 11.85 -10.38 17.05
N LEU A 45 12.75 -10.55 18.00
CA LEU A 45 13.41 -9.46 18.70
C LEU A 45 14.90 -9.47 18.40
N ASP A 46 15.43 -8.31 18.04
CA ASP A 46 16.86 -8.10 17.94
C ASP A 46 17.43 -7.85 19.34
N HIS A 47 18.29 -8.76 19.81
CA HIS A 47 18.82 -8.74 21.17
C HIS A 47 19.86 -7.63 21.41
N GLN A 48 20.44 -7.06 20.35
CA GLN A 48 21.45 -6.01 20.45
C GLN A 48 20.82 -4.61 20.52
N THR A 49 19.75 -4.41 19.73
CA THR A 49 19.09 -3.11 19.56
C THR A 49 17.76 -2.99 20.30
N GLY A 50 17.13 -4.12 20.66
CA GLY A 50 15.78 -4.15 21.22
C GLY A 50 14.66 -3.99 20.19
N SER A 51 14.99 -4.05 18.90
CA SER A 51 14.04 -3.81 17.81
C SER A 51 13.07 -4.98 17.64
N LEU A 52 11.78 -4.69 17.50
CA LEU A 52 10.76 -5.65 17.09
C LEU A 52 10.79 -5.82 15.57
N ILE A 53 10.88 -7.07 15.12
CA ILE A 53 10.86 -7.46 13.73
C ILE A 53 9.61 -8.31 13.51
N ILE A 54 8.76 -7.89 12.56
CA ILE A 54 7.56 -8.62 12.16
C ILE A 54 7.82 -9.17 10.76
N THR A 55 7.79 -10.48 10.60
CA THR A 55 8.01 -11.17 9.32
C THR A 55 6.68 -11.51 8.64
N ASP A 56 6.67 -11.59 7.30
CA ASP A 56 5.45 -11.80 6.49
C ASP A 56 4.29 -10.89 6.93
N THR A 57 4.50 -9.57 6.88
CA THR A 57 3.51 -8.59 7.32
C THR A 57 2.24 -8.63 6.46
N ARG A 58 1.09 -8.50 7.11
CA ARG A 58 -0.25 -8.51 6.54
C ARG A 58 -1.03 -7.30 7.00
N THR A 59 -2.12 -6.99 6.31
CA THR A 59 -2.99 -5.85 6.66
C THR A 59 -3.51 -5.93 8.10
N GLU A 60 -3.70 -7.13 8.64
CA GLU A 60 -4.08 -7.39 10.04
C GLU A 60 -3.03 -6.93 11.07
N HIS A 61 -1.75 -6.80 10.67
CA HIS A 61 -0.68 -6.27 11.53
C HIS A 61 -0.66 -4.74 11.57
N THR A 62 -1.57 -4.07 10.86
CA THR A 62 -1.79 -2.63 10.97
C THR A 62 -2.27 -2.27 12.38
N GLY A 63 -1.67 -1.24 12.97
CA GLY A 63 -2.09 -0.76 14.27
C GLY A 63 -1.04 0.10 14.97
N LEU A 64 -1.36 0.46 16.21
CA LEU A 64 -0.47 1.16 17.12
C LEU A 64 0.43 0.17 17.85
N TYR A 65 1.73 0.40 17.77
CA TYR A 65 2.76 -0.31 18.50
C TYR A 65 3.36 0.63 19.52
N GLN A 66 3.53 0.16 20.75
CA GLN A 66 4.15 0.92 21.81
C GLN A 66 5.41 0.21 22.27
N LEU A 67 6.52 0.95 22.24
CA LEU A 67 7.80 0.56 22.82
C LEU A 67 7.93 1.24 24.19
N GLN A 68 8.15 0.46 25.21
CA GLN A 68 8.51 0.95 26.54
C GLN A 68 9.92 0.47 26.88
N ILE A 69 10.81 1.41 27.20
CA ILE A 69 12.16 1.14 27.70
C ILE A 69 12.23 1.76 29.09
N ASN A 70 12.19 0.95 30.14
CA ASN A 70 12.07 1.39 31.53
C ASN A 70 10.85 2.33 31.71
N SER A 71 11.11 3.62 31.96
CA SER A 71 10.08 4.67 32.10
C SER A 71 9.81 5.46 30.81
N VAL A 72 10.56 5.20 29.74
CA VAL A 72 10.43 5.90 28.45
C VAL A 72 9.45 5.16 27.56
N ILE A 73 8.45 5.87 27.03
CA ILE A 73 7.44 5.32 26.13
C ILE A 73 7.58 5.98 24.75
N LYS A 74 7.54 5.17 23.69
CA LYS A 74 7.49 5.61 22.29
C LYS A 74 6.37 4.88 21.57
N ASN A 75 5.61 5.59 20.76
CA ASN A 75 4.52 5.03 19.99
C ASN A 75 4.87 5.05 18.49
N PHE A 76 4.52 3.97 17.80
CA PHE A 76 4.73 3.77 16.38
C PHE A 76 3.41 3.39 15.73
N SER A 77 3.02 4.10 14.67
CA SER A 77 1.87 3.72 13.86
C SER A 77 2.37 2.96 12.63
N LEU A 78 1.95 1.69 12.52
CA LEU A 78 2.26 0.85 11.36
C LEU A 78 0.99 0.67 10.53
N THR A 79 1.06 1.04 9.25
CA THR A 79 0.02 0.72 8.27
C THR A 79 0.58 -0.21 7.21
N VAL A 80 0.00 -1.40 7.09
CA VAL A 80 0.36 -2.40 6.09
C VAL A 80 -0.73 -2.42 5.02
N TYR A 81 -0.34 -2.27 3.77
CA TYR A 81 -1.25 -2.30 2.63
C TYR A 81 -1.22 -3.66 1.94
N ALA A 82 -2.38 -4.12 1.46
CA ALA A 82 -2.47 -5.34 0.65
C ALA A 82 -1.79 -5.15 -0.71
N ARG A 83 -1.35 -6.25 -1.34
CA ARG A 83 -0.90 -6.20 -2.73
C ARG A 83 -2.07 -5.79 -3.62
N LEU A 84 -1.78 -4.88 -4.55
CA LEU A 84 -2.79 -4.37 -5.46
C LEU A 84 -3.11 -5.39 -6.55
N PRO A 85 -4.40 -5.54 -6.92
CA PRO A 85 -4.72 -6.23 -8.15
C PRO A 85 -4.16 -5.43 -9.34
N VAL A 86 -3.77 -6.15 -10.39
CA VAL A 86 -3.30 -5.51 -11.63
C VAL A 86 -4.43 -4.63 -12.18
N PRO A 87 -4.21 -3.32 -12.39
CA PRO A 87 -5.24 -2.45 -12.93
C PRO A 87 -5.67 -2.95 -14.30
N VAL A 88 -6.99 -3.01 -14.53
CA VAL A 88 -7.55 -3.49 -15.79
C VAL A 88 -7.84 -2.30 -16.69
N ILE A 89 -7.29 -2.35 -17.91
CA ILE A 89 -7.62 -1.42 -18.97
C ILE A 89 -8.75 -2.04 -19.79
N SER A 90 -9.91 -1.39 -19.79
CA SER A 90 -11.03 -1.76 -20.65
C SER A 90 -11.39 -0.61 -21.58
N SER A 91 -11.76 -0.94 -22.81
CA SER A 91 -12.27 0.04 -23.78
C SER A 91 -13.78 0.17 -23.60
N ASN A 92 -14.29 1.38 -23.38
CA ASN A 92 -15.72 1.63 -23.43
C ASN A 92 -16.13 1.97 -24.87
N SER A 93 -16.32 0.93 -25.69
CA SER A 93 -16.58 1.05 -27.13
C SER A 93 -17.97 1.56 -27.49
N SER A 94 -18.86 1.75 -26.50
CA SER A 94 -20.22 2.27 -26.72
C SER A 94 -20.25 3.70 -27.28
N GLN A 95 -19.14 4.44 -27.18
CA GLN A 95 -18.98 5.77 -27.77
C GLN A 95 -18.20 5.77 -29.10
N CYS A 96 -17.70 4.62 -29.56
CA CYS A 96 -17.04 4.52 -30.87
C CYS A 96 -18.13 4.33 -31.96
N SER A 97 -18.97 5.35 -32.15
CA SER A 97 -20.02 5.37 -33.17
C SER A 97 -19.39 5.54 -34.55
N SER A 98 -19.34 4.47 -35.33
CA SER A 98 -19.03 4.54 -36.75
C SER A 98 -20.25 5.07 -37.50
N SER A 99 -20.33 6.38 -37.73
CA SER A 99 -21.31 6.97 -38.66
C SER A 99 -20.58 7.71 -39.76
N SER A 100 -20.75 7.22 -40.97
CA SER A 100 -20.09 7.57 -42.23
C SER A 100 -20.18 9.05 -42.64
N SER A 101 -19.12 9.47 -43.35
CA SER A 101 -18.94 10.66 -44.22
C SER A 101 -18.29 11.92 -43.61
N SER A 102 -16.95 11.99 -43.79
CA SER A 102 -16.15 13.22 -43.98
C SER A 102 -16.03 14.24 -42.83
N SER A 103 -15.56 13.83 -41.65
CA SER A 103 -14.65 14.54 -40.73
C SER A 103 -14.70 13.84 -39.36
N SER A 104 -13.68 13.09 -38.97
CA SER A 104 -12.51 13.52 -38.17
C SER A 104 -12.75 13.30 -36.67
N SER A 105 -11.99 12.35 -36.13
CA SER A 105 -11.81 12.02 -34.71
C SER A 105 -12.84 11.07 -34.08
N SER A 106 -12.62 9.76 -34.24
CA SER A 106 -13.22 8.78 -33.30
C SER A 106 -12.50 8.92 -31.96
N TYR A 107 -13.20 9.45 -30.96
CA TYR A 107 -12.73 9.38 -29.58
C TYR A 107 -13.14 8.02 -29.01
N CYS A 108 -12.17 7.23 -28.55
CA CYS A 108 -12.47 6.04 -27.79
C CYS A 108 -11.94 6.26 -26.38
N SER A 109 -12.82 6.08 -25.38
CA SER A 109 -12.46 6.23 -23.98
C SER A 109 -11.87 4.92 -23.46
N LEU A 110 -10.63 4.99 -22.98
CA LEU A 110 -10.01 3.92 -22.22
C LEU A 110 -10.29 4.16 -20.75
N VAL A 111 -10.78 3.13 -20.06
CA VAL A 111 -11.02 3.18 -18.62
C VAL A 111 -9.98 2.28 -17.96
N CYS A 112 -9.19 2.88 -17.07
CA CYS A 112 -8.36 2.12 -16.15
C CYS A 112 -9.09 2.03 -14.83
N SER A 113 -9.34 0.81 -14.36
CA SER A 113 -10.10 0.57 -13.14
C SER A 113 -9.38 -0.36 -12.18
N VAL A 114 -9.55 -0.09 -10.89
CA VAL A 114 -9.10 -0.96 -9.82
C VAL A 114 -10.16 -1.02 -8.72
N VAL A 115 -10.36 -2.20 -8.15
CA VAL A 115 -11.35 -2.48 -7.10
C VAL A 115 -10.65 -2.94 -5.82
N ASN A 116 -11.28 -2.73 -4.66
CA ASN A 116 -10.80 -3.15 -3.33
C ASN A 116 -9.45 -2.55 -2.92
N VAL A 117 -9.32 -1.22 -3.01
CA VAL A 117 -8.07 -0.49 -2.74
C VAL A 117 -8.29 0.65 -1.75
N GLY A 118 -7.30 0.96 -0.93
CA GLY A 118 -7.30 2.09 0.01
C GLY A 118 -5.96 2.85 -0.04
N HIS A 119 -6.00 4.19 -0.02
CA HIS A 119 -4.87 5.10 -0.25
C HIS A 119 -4.02 4.76 -1.46
N VAL A 120 -4.55 5.06 -2.65
CA VAL A 120 -3.87 4.68 -3.90
C VAL A 120 -3.87 5.80 -4.91
N THR A 121 -2.83 5.80 -5.72
CA THR A 121 -2.71 6.70 -6.86
C THR A 121 -2.78 5.87 -8.14
N LEU A 122 -3.74 6.20 -9.00
CA LEU A 122 -3.86 5.66 -10.35
C LEU A 122 -3.29 6.70 -11.32
N SER A 123 -2.41 6.25 -12.21
CA SER A 123 -1.74 7.16 -13.14
C SER A 123 -1.70 6.57 -14.55
N TRP A 124 -2.01 7.41 -15.53
CA TRP A 124 -1.89 7.15 -16.96
C TRP A 124 -0.57 7.65 -17.49
N TYR A 125 0.13 6.82 -18.25
CA TYR A 125 1.39 7.16 -18.90
C TYR A 125 1.33 6.90 -20.40
N THR A 126 1.92 7.81 -21.19
CA THR A 126 2.25 7.58 -22.60
C THR A 126 3.76 7.66 -22.76
N GLY A 127 4.40 6.51 -23.03
CA GLY A 127 5.85 6.39 -22.93
C GLY A 127 6.32 6.66 -21.51
N ASN A 128 7.17 7.69 -21.32
CA ASN A 128 7.66 8.13 -20.01
C ASN A 128 6.89 9.34 -19.45
N SER A 129 5.91 9.87 -20.17
CA SER A 129 5.18 11.08 -19.80
C SER A 129 3.91 10.75 -19.02
N LEU A 130 3.74 11.35 -17.85
CA LEU A 130 2.50 11.26 -17.05
C LEU A 130 1.40 12.08 -17.75
N LEU A 131 0.32 11.42 -18.14
CA LEU A 131 -0.85 12.08 -18.74
C LEU A 131 -1.83 12.56 -17.69
N SER A 132 -2.14 11.71 -16.72
CA SER A 132 -3.10 12.05 -15.69
C SER A 132 -2.91 11.18 -14.46
N SER A 133 -3.28 11.71 -13.30
CA SER A 133 -3.13 11.04 -12.02
C SER A 133 -4.25 11.41 -11.08
N ILE A 134 -4.83 10.41 -10.42
CA ILE A 134 -5.84 10.59 -9.37
C ILE A 134 -5.39 9.82 -8.12
N SER A 135 -5.49 10.47 -6.97
CA SER A 135 -5.23 9.87 -5.66
C SER A 135 -6.50 9.86 -4.83
N VAL A 136 -6.85 8.72 -4.25
CA VAL A 136 -8.00 8.60 -3.33
C VAL A 136 -7.52 8.12 -1.98
N SER A 137 -7.86 8.89 -0.95
CA SER A 137 -7.48 8.66 0.44
C SER A 137 -8.59 7.97 1.26
N ASP A 138 -9.86 8.16 0.91
CA ASP A 138 -10.97 7.57 1.67
C ASP A 138 -11.40 6.21 1.12
N LEU A 139 -11.58 5.26 2.05
CA LEU A 139 -12.09 3.92 1.75
C LEU A 139 -13.48 4.03 1.11
N SER A 140 -13.56 3.77 -0.20
CA SER A 140 -14.47 2.78 -0.80
C SER A 140 -14.66 3.02 -2.30
N ILE A 141 -15.01 1.92 -2.99
CA ILE A 141 -15.67 1.79 -4.30
C ILE A 141 -14.93 2.30 -5.55
N SER A 142 -14.30 1.32 -6.24
CA SER A 142 -13.90 1.35 -7.66
C SER A 142 -13.36 2.69 -8.19
N LEU A 143 -12.04 2.81 -8.27
CA LEU A 143 -11.43 3.98 -8.90
C LEU A 143 -11.30 3.71 -10.39
N SER A 144 -12.13 4.39 -11.20
CA SER A 144 -12.08 4.33 -12.65
C SER A 144 -11.74 5.71 -13.21
N GLN A 145 -10.63 5.82 -13.92
CA GLN A 145 -10.28 7.07 -14.60
C GLN A 145 -10.37 6.91 -16.12
N PRO A 146 -11.36 7.55 -16.77
CA PRO A 146 -11.44 7.59 -18.23
C PRO A 146 -10.35 8.50 -18.79
N LEU A 147 -9.69 8.06 -19.85
CA LEU A 147 -8.81 8.88 -20.69
C LEU A 147 -9.46 8.99 -22.07
N GLU A 148 -9.73 10.23 -22.49
CA GLU A 148 -10.23 10.54 -23.84
C GLU A 148 -9.03 10.55 -24.80
N VAL A 149 -9.04 9.68 -25.81
CA VAL A 149 -7.97 9.62 -26.82
C VAL A 149 -8.57 9.96 -28.18
N GLU A 150 -8.04 11.00 -28.81
CA GLU A 150 -8.42 11.41 -30.16
C GLU A 150 -7.67 10.56 -31.19
N TYR A 151 -8.39 9.78 -32.00
CA TYR A 151 -7.79 8.99 -33.09
C TYR A 151 -7.72 9.83 -34.37
N GLN A 152 -6.51 10.19 -34.82
CA GLN A 152 -6.31 10.80 -36.14
C GLN A 152 -5.81 9.77 -37.15
N ASP A 153 -6.69 9.37 -38.07
CA ASP A 153 -6.33 8.64 -39.28
C ASP A 153 -5.49 9.52 -40.21
N LYS A 154 -4.17 9.30 -40.20
CA LYS A 154 -3.37 8.96 -41.39
C LYS A 154 -1.88 8.99 -41.07
N ASN A 155 -1.28 7.80 -41.17
CA ASN A 155 0.13 7.58 -41.49
C ASN A 155 1.20 8.13 -40.53
N SER A 156 0.96 7.99 -39.24
CA SER A 156 2.03 7.99 -38.25
C SER A 156 1.74 6.97 -37.16
N LEU A 157 2.04 5.72 -37.48
CA LEU A 157 2.79 4.87 -36.56
C LEU A 157 4.12 5.61 -36.23
N ILE A 158 4.05 6.71 -35.48
CA ILE A 158 5.20 7.17 -34.71
C ILE A 158 5.27 6.18 -33.55
N GLY A 159 6.07 5.15 -33.79
CA GLY A 159 6.57 4.12 -32.88
C GLY A 159 5.82 3.91 -31.57
N GLY A 160 5.10 2.79 -31.47
CA GLY A 160 5.01 2.01 -30.24
C GLY A 160 4.73 2.78 -28.94
N THR A 161 3.79 3.73 -28.93
CA THR A 161 3.34 4.36 -27.69
C THR A 161 2.47 3.38 -26.91
N SER A 162 3.11 2.50 -26.15
CA SER A 162 2.44 1.66 -25.15
C SER A 162 1.80 2.57 -24.12
N MET A 163 0.47 2.65 -24.13
CA MET A 163 -0.27 3.26 -23.03
C MET A 163 -0.22 2.30 -21.85
N ASN A 164 0.26 2.77 -20.70
CA ASN A 164 0.36 1.97 -19.49
C ASN A 164 -0.40 2.65 -18.38
N CYS A 165 -1.19 1.85 -17.65
CA CYS A 165 -1.78 2.26 -16.39
C CYS A 165 -0.97 1.65 -15.25
N SER A 166 -0.55 2.47 -14.29
CA SER A 166 0.26 2.03 -13.17
C SER A 166 -0.36 2.45 -11.84
N MET A 167 -0.09 1.64 -10.83
CA MET A 167 -0.62 1.82 -9.49
C MET A 167 0.51 1.73 -8.47
N LYS A 168 0.55 2.67 -7.53
CA LYS A 168 1.59 2.74 -6.49
C LYS A 168 0.95 2.72 -5.10
N LEU A 169 1.55 1.93 -4.20
CA LEU A 169 1.28 1.93 -2.76
C LEU A 169 2.53 2.39 -2.02
N TYR A 170 2.32 3.05 -0.87
CA TYR A 170 3.38 3.44 0.05
C TYR A 170 3.18 2.71 1.37
N THR A 171 4.17 1.98 1.87
CA THR A 171 4.20 1.59 3.28
C THR A 171 4.67 2.80 4.08
N VAL A 172 3.87 3.25 5.05
CA VAL A 172 4.21 4.40 5.89
C VAL A 172 4.38 3.92 7.33
N CYS A 173 5.60 4.04 7.85
CA CYS A 173 5.86 4.03 9.29
C CYS A 173 5.96 5.50 9.74
N GLN A 174 4.99 5.97 10.52
CA GLN A 174 5.02 7.33 11.11
C GLN A 174 5.54 7.28 12.54
N HIS A 175 6.47 8.17 12.86
CA HIS A 175 6.96 8.44 14.21
C HIS A 175 6.21 9.67 14.75
N TYR A 176 5.54 9.53 15.89
CA TYR A 176 4.91 10.65 16.62
C TYR A 176 5.72 10.98 17.87
#